data_AF-Q6N9Z5-F1
#
_entry.id   AF-Q6N9Z5-F1
#
_cell.length_a   1.000
_cell.length_b   1.000
_cell.length_c   1.000
_cell.angle_alpha   90.00
_cell.angle_beta   90.00
_cell.angle_gamma   90.00
#
_symmetry.space_group_name_H-M   'P 1'
#
loop_
_entity.id
_entity.type
_entity.pdbx_description
1 polymer ?
#
loop_
_entity_poly.entity_id
_entity_poly.type
_entity_poly.pdbx_seq_one_letter_code
_entity_poly.pdbx_strand_id
1 'polypeptide(L)'
;MTLSLLSMTIAEVSQRHPAIAEFLAHAHAHDAKPERSLGAWIDTLDDDQLGLLGMDRGQIAGHLDALWGQLGELQRVAELPLRSLTLRGGIDKAGRPEQLDLTLAPGDVVCVVGPTGSGKSRLLADIECLAQGDTPSQRSTLVNGRSLDPAERAAYAGRLIAQLSQNMNFVVDLSVGEFVLMHANCRMVPRPEQATREVIACANELAGEQFNDNIPLTQLSGGQTRALMIADTAVLSSSPVVLIDEIENAGIDRRRALDLLIAREKITLISTHDPILALMGDRRIVIGSGAVVDVIVPSAAEKTNLYALSRIDDELARLRQRLRRGERIDELPASLMPTFSEAHGCD
;
A
#
# COMPACT_ATOMS: atom_id res chain seq x y z
N MET A 1 -14.03 -14.56 -27.16
CA MET A 1 -14.63 -15.86 -26.82
C MET A 1 -13.88 -16.40 -25.63
N THR A 2 -14.45 -16.28 -24.43
CA THR A 2 -13.88 -16.84 -23.20
C THR A 2 -13.98 -18.37 -23.29
N LEU A 3 -12.84 -19.06 -23.30
CA LEU A 3 -12.81 -20.52 -23.12
C LEU A 3 -13.43 -20.83 -21.76
N SER A 4 -14.46 -21.68 -21.73
CA SER A 4 -15.06 -22.18 -20.46
C SER A 4 -14.06 -23.10 -19.76
N LEU A 5 -14.01 -23.01 -18.44
CA LEU A 5 -13.17 -23.85 -17.58
C LEU A 5 -13.41 -25.34 -17.84
N LEU A 6 -14.64 -25.71 -18.18
CA LEU A 6 -15.07 -27.08 -18.49
C LEU A 6 -14.39 -27.66 -19.75
N SER A 7 -13.92 -26.81 -20.65
CA SER A 7 -13.23 -27.21 -21.89
C SER A 7 -11.71 -27.38 -21.73
N MET A 8 -11.13 -26.87 -20.62
CA MET A 8 -9.69 -26.98 -20.35
C MET A 8 -9.36 -28.34 -19.74
N THR A 9 -8.13 -28.81 -19.98
CA THR A 9 -7.63 -30.05 -19.38
C THR A 9 -7.35 -29.87 -17.89
N ILE A 10 -7.45 -30.94 -17.11
CA ILE A 10 -7.15 -30.94 -15.67
C ILE A 10 -5.72 -30.46 -15.40
N ALA A 11 -4.76 -30.80 -16.27
CA ALA A 11 -3.39 -30.31 -16.19
C ALA A 11 -3.30 -28.79 -16.36
N GLU A 12 -3.96 -28.23 -17.38
CA GLU A 12 -3.96 -26.79 -17.64
C GLU A 12 -4.65 -26.00 -16.52
N VAL A 13 -5.76 -26.52 -16.00
CA VAL A 13 -6.50 -25.92 -14.89
C VAL A 13 -5.65 -25.92 -13.62
N SER A 14 -5.01 -27.06 -13.31
CA SER A 14 -4.20 -27.19 -12.09
C SER A 14 -2.94 -26.31 -12.15
N GLN A 15 -2.36 -26.12 -13.32
CA GLN A 15 -1.18 -25.28 -13.53
C GLN A 15 -1.50 -23.79 -13.48
N ARG A 16 -2.66 -23.38 -14.02
CA ARG A 16 -3.08 -21.97 -14.04
C ARG A 16 -3.78 -21.52 -12.75
N HIS A 17 -4.39 -22.45 -12.00
CA HIS A 17 -5.24 -22.12 -10.85
C HIS A 17 -4.99 -23.09 -9.67
N PRO A 18 -4.03 -22.77 -8.79
CA PRO A 18 -3.69 -23.61 -7.64
C PRO A 18 -4.88 -23.89 -6.70
N ALA A 19 -5.80 -22.91 -6.54
CA ALA A 19 -7.00 -23.08 -5.71
C ALA A 19 -7.99 -24.13 -6.27
N ILE A 20 -8.09 -24.24 -7.60
CA ILE A 20 -8.91 -25.28 -8.24
C ILE A 20 -8.20 -26.62 -8.18
N ALA A 21 -6.86 -26.65 -8.25
CA ALA A 21 -6.07 -27.87 -8.04
C ALA A 21 -6.30 -28.46 -6.63
N GLU A 22 -6.39 -27.60 -5.61
CA GLU A 22 -6.68 -28.03 -4.24
C GLU A 22 -8.10 -28.58 -4.09
N PHE A 23 -9.10 -27.95 -4.72
CA PHE A 23 -10.46 -28.51 -4.81
C PHE A 23 -10.48 -29.88 -5.49
N LEU A 24 -9.78 -30.02 -6.61
CA LEU A 24 -9.67 -31.29 -7.34
C LEU A 24 -8.99 -32.39 -6.50
N ALA A 25 -7.99 -32.03 -5.70
CA ALA A 25 -7.35 -32.95 -4.76
C ALA A 25 -8.34 -33.42 -3.67
N HIS A 26 -9.13 -32.51 -3.10
CA HIS A 26 -10.13 -32.86 -2.08
C HIS A 26 -11.31 -33.66 -2.65
N ALA A 27 -11.66 -33.46 -3.92
CA ALA A 27 -12.70 -34.21 -4.63
C ALA A 27 -12.24 -35.60 -5.10
N HIS A 28 -11.08 -36.10 -4.64
CA HIS A 28 -10.48 -37.36 -5.06
C HIS A 28 -10.27 -37.49 -6.58
N ALA A 29 -10.02 -36.37 -7.28
CA ALA A 29 -9.72 -36.38 -8.72
C ALA A 29 -8.32 -36.95 -9.06
N HIS A 30 -7.64 -37.59 -8.11
CA HIS A 30 -6.29 -38.13 -8.28
C HIS A 30 -6.20 -39.21 -9.38
N ASP A 31 -7.30 -39.93 -9.65
CA ASP A 31 -7.39 -40.92 -10.72
C ASP A 31 -7.78 -40.31 -12.09
N ALA A 32 -8.02 -39.00 -12.13
CA ALA A 32 -8.39 -38.32 -13.36
C ALA A 32 -7.17 -38.12 -14.26
N LYS A 33 -7.30 -38.52 -15.53
CA LYS A 33 -6.23 -38.35 -16.52
C LYS A 33 -5.94 -36.86 -16.73
N PRO A 34 -4.68 -36.39 -16.64
CA PRO A 34 -4.33 -34.98 -16.74
C PRO A 34 -4.77 -34.32 -18.06
N GLU A 35 -4.84 -35.10 -19.13
CA GLU A 35 -5.22 -34.66 -20.49
C GLU A 35 -6.75 -34.62 -20.71
N ARG A 36 -7.54 -35.09 -19.74
CA ARG A 36 -9.00 -35.06 -19.83
C ARG A 36 -9.49 -33.64 -19.49
N SER A 37 -10.48 -33.17 -20.24
CA SER A 37 -11.16 -31.90 -19.93
C SER A 37 -11.92 -31.99 -18.62
N LEU A 38 -12.00 -30.89 -17.88
CA LEU A 38 -12.70 -30.81 -16.60
C LEU A 38 -14.18 -31.24 -16.71
N GLY A 39 -14.88 -30.84 -17.77
CA GLY A 39 -16.28 -31.25 -18.01
C GLY A 39 -16.43 -32.77 -18.17
N ALA A 40 -15.58 -33.39 -18.99
CA ALA A 40 -15.58 -34.83 -19.18
C ALA A 40 -15.18 -35.64 -17.92
N TRP A 41 -14.54 -35.01 -16.94
CA TRP A 41 -14.29 -35.65 -15.64
C TRP A 41 -15.55 -35.60 -14.75
N ILE A 42 -16.25 -34.46 -14.71
CA ILE A 42 -17.51 -34.31 -13.97
C ILE A 42 -18.54 -35.34 -14.45
N ASP A 43 -18.60 -35.60 -15.76
CA ASP A 43 -19.47 -36.61 -16.36
C ASP A 43 -19.15 -38.05 -15.91
N THR A 44 -17.94 -38.30 -15.41
CA THR A 44 -17.48 -39.61 -14.95
C THR A 44 -17.65 -39.86 -13.45
N LEU A 45 -18.12 -38.85 -12.68
CA LEU A 45 -18.37 -38.99 -11.25
C LEU A 45 -19.54 -39.95 -10.99
N ASP A 46 -19.35 -40.92 -10.11
CA ASP A 46 -20.40 -41.85 -9.70
C ASP A 46 -21.32 -41.27 -8.60
N ASP A 47 -22.41 -41.98 -8.29
CA ASP A 47 -23.43 -41.50 -7.35
C ASP A 47 -22.89 -41.41 -5.90
N ASP A 48 -21.88 -42.22 -5.54
CA ASP A 48 -21.23 -42.18 -4.23
C ASP A 48 -20.37 -40.91 -4.10
N GLN A 49 -19.62 -40.56 -5.15
CA GLN A 49 -18.83 -39.33 -5.21
C GLN A 49 -19.71 -38.08 -5.23
N LEU A 50 -20.82 -38.09 -5.97
CA LEU A 50 -21.81 -37.00 -5.96
C LEU A 50 -22.47 -36.85 -4.58
N GLY A 51 -22.76 -37.97 -3.91
CA GLY A 51 -23.27 -37.99 -2.55
C GLY A 51 -22.31 -37.37 -1.52
N LEU A 52 -21.00 -37.61 -1.65
CA LEU A 52 -19.97 -37.03 -0.79
C LEU A 52 -19.83 -35.52 -0.97
N LEU A 53 -19.96 -35.04 -2.21
CA LEU A 53 -19.91 -33.61 -2.54
C LEU A 53 -21.22 -32.87 -2.22
N GLY A 54 -22.33 -33.60 -2.06
CA GLY A 54 -23.65 -33.05 -1.77
C GLY A 54 -24.23 -32.20 -2.91
N MET A 55 -23.76 -32.40 -4.14
CA MET A 55 -24.12 -31.62 -5.32
C MET A 55 -24.31 -32.54 -6.53
N ASP A 56 -25.25 -32.21 -7.42
CA ASP A 56 -25.39 -32.89 -8.70
C ASP A 56 -24.36 -32.40 -9.74
N ARG A 57 -24.17 -33.17 -10.82
CA ARG A 57 -23.20 -32.85 -11.88
C ARG A 57 -23.43 -31.46 -12.51
N GLY A 58 -24.69 -31.06 -12.67
CA GLY A 58 -25.06 -29.76 -13.24
C GLY A 58 -24.75 -28.60 -12.29
N GLN A 59 -24.96 -28.80 -10.99
CA GLN A 59 -24.60 -27.85 -9.93
C GLN A 59 -23.09 -27.68 -9.83
N ILE A 60 -22.31 -28.76 -9.89
CA ILE A 60 -20.84 -28.71 -9.88
C ILE A 60 -20.32 -27.94 -11.09
N ALA A 61 -20.81 -28.25 -12.30
CA ALA A 61 -20.42 -27.54 -13.52
C ALA A 61 -20.80 -26.06 -13.46
N GLY A 62 -22.02 -25.74 -13.01
CA GLY A 62 -22.50 -24.38 -12.85
C GLY A 62 -21.71 -23.56 -11.82
N HIS A 63 -21.36 -24.16 -10.68
CA HIS A 63 -20.52 -23.51 -9.66
C HIS A 63 -19.09 -23.27 -10.17
N LEU A 64 -18.50 -24.22 -10.90
CA LEU A 64 -17.16 -24.05 -11.49
C LEU A 64 -17.13 -22.98 -12.58
N ASP A 65 -18.14 -22.92 -13.45
CA ASP A 65 -18.26 -21.84 -14.45
C ASP A 65 -18.57 -20.48 -13.80
N ALA A 66 -19.36 -20.44 -12.71
CA ALA A 66 -19.58 -19.21 -11.95
C ALA A 66 -18.30 -18.73 -11.24
N LEU A 67 -17.56 -19.64 -10.61
CA LEU A 67 -16.22 -19.39 -10.08
C LEU A 67 -15.29 -18.93 -11.19
N TRP A 68 -15.38 -19.48 -12.40
CA TRP A 68 -14.60 -19.04 -13.55
C TRP A 68 -14.92 -17.62 -13.96
N GLY A 69 -16.21 -17.28 -14.04
CA GLY A 69 -16.66 -15.93 -14.35
C GLY A 69 -16.10 -14.93 -13.36
N GLN A 70 -16.22 -15.24 -12.05
CA GLN A 70 -15.70 -14.41 -10.98
C GLN A 70 -14.17 -14.34 -10.99
N LEU A 71 -13.46 -15.46 -11.11
CA LEU A 71 -11.99 -15.49 -11.18
C LEU A 71 -11.46 -14.79 -12.44
N GLY A 72 -12.15 -14.93 -13.57
CA GLY A 72 -11.82 -14.28 -14.84
C GLY A 72 -12.05 -12.77 -14.81
N GLU A 73 -13.10 -12.29 -14.14
CA GLU A 73 -13.29 -10.87 -13.82
C GLU A 73 -12.20 -10.37 -12.86
N LEU A 74 -11.91 -11.14 -11.81
CA LEU A 74 -10.82 -10.84 -10.87
C LEU A 74 -9.44 -10.81 -11.59
N GLN A 75 -9.21 -11.61 -12.62
CA GLN A 75 -7.97 -11.61 -13.39
C GLN A 75 -7.92 -10.49 -14.44
N ARG A 76 -9.00 -10.23 -15.20
CA ARG A 76 -9.04 -9.10 -16.15
C ARG A 76 -8.87 -7.75 -15.45
N VAL A 77 -9.45 -7.61 -14.26
CA VAL A 77 -9.28 -6.40 -13.44
C VAL A 77 -7.83 -6.24 -12.99
N ALA A 78 -7.11 -7.34 -12.74
CA ALA A 78 -5.69 -7.32 -12.37
C ALA A 78 -4.74 -6.87 -13.52
N GLU A 79 -5.22 -6.79 -14.77
CA GLU A 79 -4.39 -6.50 -15.96
C GLU A 79 -4.52 -5.06 -16.48
N LEU A 80 -5.23 -4.14 -15.82
CA LEU A 80 -5.18 -2.73 -16.20
C LEU A 80 -3.98 -2.06 -15.52
N PRO A 81 -2.82 -1.91 -16.19
CA PRO A 81 -1.72 -1.16 -15.61
C PRO A 81 -2.18 0.28 -15.36
N LEU A 82 -2.04 0.73 -14.12
CA LEU A 82 -2.28 2.12 -13.79
C LEU A 82 -1.17 2.96 -14.43
N ARG A 83 -1.53 3.73 -15.45
CA ARG A 83 -0.67 4.70 -16.13
C ARG A 83 -0.84 6.09 -15.55
N SER A 84 -2.05 6.42 -15.11
CA SER A 84 -2.34 7.69 -14.46
C SER A 84 -3.51 7.63 -13.50
N LEU A 85 -3.44 8.43 -12.45
CA LEU A 85 -4.51 8.70 -11.50
C LEU A 85 -4.79 10.20 -11.49
N THR A 86 -5.99 10.63 -11.90
CA THR A 86 -6.36 12.04 -11.95
C THR A 86 -7.33 12.37 -10.83
N LEU A 87 -7.00 13.39 -10.03
CA LEU A 87 -7.84 13.94 -8.97
C LEU A 87 -8.55 15.19 -9.50
N ARG A 88 -9.88 15.20 -9.37
CA ARG A 88 -10.72 16.34 -9.74
C ARG A 88 -11.41 16.92 -8.50
N GLY A 89 -11.42 18.24 -8.44
CA GLY A 89 -12.00 18.99 -7.34
C GLY A 89 -13.51 18.80 -7.22
N GLY A 90 -13.99 18.89 -5.99
CA GLY A 90 -15.41 18.93 -5.67
C GLY A 90 -15.77 20.22 -4.95
N ILE A 91 -16.04 20.13 -3.65
CA ILE A 91 -16.44 21.24 -2.79
C ILE A 91 -15.72 21.24 -1.44
N ASP A 92 -15.61 22.42 -0.84
CA ASP A 92 -15.11 22.60 0.52
C ASP A 92 -16.20 22.40 1.59
N LYS A 93 -15.85 22.55 2.89
CA LYS A 93 -16.81 22.41 4.00
C LYS A 93 -17.97 23.43 3.96
N ALA A 94 -17.82 24.53 3.25
CA ALA A 94 -18.83 25.58 3.08
C ALA A 94 -19.61 25.45 1.76
N GLY A 95 -19.36 24.38 0.98
CA GLY A 95 -20.01 24.16 -0.32
C GLY A 95 -19.45 25.00 -1.46
N ARG A 96 -18.28 25.63 -1.29
CA ARG A 96 -17.61 26.39 -2.35
C ARG A 96 -16.85 25.43 -3.28
N PRO A 97 -16.82 25.71 -4.60
CA PRO A 97 -16.15 24.83 -5.55
C PRO A 97 -14.64 24.79 -5.31
N GLU A 98 -14.08 23.58 -5.34
CA GLU A 98 -12.65 23.30 -5.29
C GLU A 98 -12.08 23.23 -6.72
N GLN A 99 -11.07 24.03 -7.02
CA GLN A 99 -10.39 24.00 -8.32
C GLN A 99 -9.17 23.09 -8.22
N LEU A 100 -9.38 21.79 -8.49
CA LEU A 100 -8.33 20.79 -8.56
C LEU A 100 -8.46 20.00 -9.86
N ASP A 101 -7.38 19.91 -10.62
CA ASP A 101 -7.19 18.96 -11.72
C ASP A 101 -5.72 18.53 -11.70
N LEU A 102 -5.46 17.43 -11.00
CA LEU A 102 -4.11 16.93 -10.76
C LEU A 102 -3.97 15.51 -11.27
N THR A 103 -3.11 15.30 -12.26
CA THR A 103 -2.77 13.95 -12.75
C THR A 103 -1.45 13.49 -12.19
N LEU A 104 -1.47 12.27 -11.64
CA LEU A 104 -0.34 11.55 -11.06
C LEU A 104 -0.02 10.35 -11.95
N ALA A 105 1.26 10.02 -12.08
CA ALA A 105 1.81 8.90 -12.82
C ALA A 105 2.65 8.01 -11.88
N PRO A 106 2.82 6.71 -12.20
CA PRO A 106 3.72 5.82 -11.46
C PRO A 106 5.09 6.46 -11.16
N GLY A 107 5.54 6.34 -9.91
CA GLY A 107 6.76 6.96 -9.41
C GLY A 107 6.58 8.36 -8.81
N ASP A 108 5.43 9.03 -9.02
CA ASP A 108 5.16 10.32 -8.40
C ASP A 108 5.01 10.20 -6.88
N VAL A 109 5.70 11.08 -6.14
CA VAL A 109 5.53 11.27 -4.71
C VAL A 109 4.86 12.61 -4.45
N VAL A 110 3.72 12.57 -3.76
CA VAL A 110 2.95 13.78 -3.42
C VAL A 110 2.72 13.87 -1.92
N CYS A 111 3.16 14.97 -1.33
CA CYS A 111 2.92 15.25 0.08
C CYS A 111 1.61 16.02 0.24
N VAL A 112 0.76 15.60 1.16
CA VAL A 112 -0.47 16.31 1.54
C VAL A 112 -0.20 17.03 2.86
N VAL A 113 -0.29 18.36 2.83
CA VAL A 113 -0.02 19.22 3.99
C VAL A 113 -1.22 20.09 4.32
N GLY A 114 -1.29 20.53 5.56
CA GLY A 114 -2.34 21.41 6.04
C GLY A 114 -2.58 21.24 7.54
N PRO A 115 -3.20 22.22 8.21
CA PRO A 115 -3.50 22.16 9.64
C PRO A 115 -4.29 20.91 10.03
N THR A 116 -4.24 20.53 11.30
CA THR A 116 -5.08 19.45 11.84
C THR A 116 -6.57 19.77 11.58
N GLY A 117 -7.33 18.78 11.13
CA GLY A 117 -8.75 18.96 10.79
C GLY A 117 -9.04 19.71 9.48
N SER A 118 -8.01 20.06 8.71
CA SER A 118 -8.16 20.73 7.41
C SER A 118 -8.82 19.85 6.34
N GLY A 119 -8.70 18.52 6.42
CA GLY A 119 -9.29 17.57 5.48
C GLY A 119 -8.33 16.61 4.79
N LYS A 120 -7.06 16.50 5.24
CA LYS A 120 -6.05 15.59 4.65
C LYS A 120 -6.51 14.14 4.58
N SER A 121 -6.92 13.55 5.71
CA SER A 121 -7.42 12.17 5.74
C SER A 121 -8.71 11.99 4.93
N ARG A 122 -9.51 13.06 4.75
CA ARG A 122 -10.67 13.03 3.84
C ARG A 122 -10.23 12.94 2.38
N LEU A 123 -9.21 13.70 1.97
CA LEU A 123 -8.64 13.56 0.63
C LEU A 123 -8.12 12.14 0.41
N LEU A 124 -7.37 11.58 1.37
CA LEU A 124 -6.88 10.20 1.26
C LEU A 124 -8.04 9.19 1.14
N ALA A 125 -9.10 9.34 1.95
CA ALA A 125 -10.28 8.49 1.86
C ALA A 125 -11.04 8.65 0.52
N ASP A 126 -11.12 9.87 -0.03
CA ASP A 126 -11.73 10.10 -1.35
C ASP A 126 -10.94 9.37 -2.45
N ILE A 127 -9.61 9.31 -2.32
CA ILE A 127 -8.74 8.59 -3.25
C ILE A 127 -8.90 7.09 -3.05
N GLU A 128 -8.81 6.60 -1.81
CA GLU A 128 -8.96 5.19 -1.40
C GLU A 128 -10.23 4.56 -1.99
N CYS A 129 -11.35 5.27 -1.90
CA CYS A 129 -12.62 4.77 -2.43
C CYS A 129 -12.83 5.07 -3.92
N LEU A 130 -11.85 5.66 -4.61
CA LEU A 130 -11.94 6.11 -6.01
C LEU A 130 -13.21 6.95 -6.24
N ALA A 131 -13.38 8.01 -5.45
CA ALA A 131 -14.59 8.84 -5.41
C ALA A 131 -15.07 9.26 -6.81
N GLN A 132 -16.38 9.39 -6.99
CA GLN A 132 -17.01 9.79 -8.27
C GLN A 132 -18.09 10.84 -8.06
N GLY A 133 -17.82 11.83 -7.20
CA GLY A 133 -18.79 12.86 -6.82
C GLY A 133 -19.81 12.42 -5.77
N ASP A 134 -19.62 11.23 -5.20
CA ASP A 134 -20.54 10.54 -4.28
C ASP A 134 -20.10 10.62 -2.81
N THR A 135 -18.98 11.28 -2.53
CA THR A 135 -18.51 11.56 -1.18
C THR A 135 -18.93 12.95 -0.72
N PRO A 136 -18.89 13.27 0.59
CA PRO A 136 -19.19 14.61 1.11
C PRO A 136 -18.37 15.75 0.48
N SER A 137 -17.17 15.47 -0.03
CA SER A 137 -16.34 16.44 -0.74
C SER A 137 -16.72 16.58 -2.22
N GLN A 138 -17.55 15.69 -2.76
CA GLN A 138 -17.92 15.60 -4.18
C GLN A 138 -16.72 15.54 -5.15
N ARG A 139 -15.55 15.11 -4.67
CA ARG A 139 -14.38 14.89 -5.52
C ARG A 139 -14.60 13.71 -6.45
N SER A 140 -13.89 13.71 -7.57
CA SER A 140 -13.84 12.56 -8.46
C SER A 140 -12.42 12.13 -8.79
N THR A 141 -12.23 10.83 -8.95
CA THR A 141 -10.96 10.20 -9.29
C THR A 141 -11.10 9.47 -10.61
N LEU A 142 -10.18 9.71 -11.54
CA LEU A 142 -10.13 9.03 -12.83
C LEU A 142 -8.93 8.09 -12.86
N VAL A 143 -9.17 6.87 -13.32
CA VAL A 143 -8.13 5.86 -13.54
C VAL A 143 -7.85 5.81 -15.04
N ASN A 144 -6.60 6.07 -15.44
CA ASN A 144 -6.20 6.14 -16.84
C ASN A 144 -7.07 7.11 -17.67
N GLY A 145 -7.48 8.23 -17.07
CA GLY A 145 -8.28 9.28 -17.71
C GLY A 145 -9.78 8.99 -17.84
N ARG A 146 -10.28 7.87 -17.28
CA ARG A 146 -11.71 7.53 -17.29
C ARG A 146 -12.27 7.33 -15.88
N SER A 147 -13.57 7.57 -15.74
CA SER A 147 -14.31 7.08 -14.57
C SER A 147 -14.51 5.57 -14.73
N LEU A 148 -14.39 4.85 -13.61
CA LEU A 148 -14.73 3.44 -13.56
C LEU A 148 -16.25 3.29 -13.44
N ASP A 149 -16.82 2.23 -13.96
CA ASP A 149 -18.20 1.89 -13.61
C ASP A 149 -18.29 1.33 -12.16
N PRO A 150 -19.48 1.16 -11.56
CA PRO A 150 -19.61 0.67 -10.20
C PRO A 150 -19.01 -0.73 -9.96
N ALA A 151 -19.08 -1.63 -10.94
CA ALA A 151 -18.55 -2.98 -10.82
C ALA A 151 -17.01 -2.98 -10.88
N GLU A 152 -16.45 -2.23 -11.81
CA GLU A 152 -15.01 -1.96 -11.89
C GLU A 152 -14.52 -1.30 -10.60
N ARG A 153 -15.17 -0.22 -10.15
CA ARG A 153 -14.78 0.49 -8.93
C ARG A 153 -14.74 -0.44 -7.71
N ALA A 154 -15.76 -1.29 -7.53
CA ALA A 154 -15.78 -2.27 -6.44
C ALA A 154 -14.64 -3.29 -6.57
N ALA A 155 -14.35 -3.76 -7.78
CA ALA A 155 -13.26 -4.70 -8.02
C ALA A 155 -11.86 -4.06 -7.83
N TYR A 156 -11.74 -2.75 -8.08
CA TYR A 156 -10.48 -2.00 -8.03
C TYR A 156 -10.16 -1.37 -6.68
N ALA A 157 -11.14 -0.94 -5.89
CA ALA A 157 -10.92 -0.18 -4.66
C ALA A 157 -9.97 -0.89 -3.68
N GLY A 158 -10.11 -2.21 -3.50
CA GLY A 158 -9.25 -3.00 -2.62
C GLY A 158 -7.92 -3.46 -3.25
N ARG A 159 -7.63 -3.08 -4.51
CA ARG A 159 -6.48 -3.59 -5.28
C ARG A 159 -5.57 -2.50 -5.82
N LEU A 160 -6.13 -1.40 -6.33
CA LEU A 160 -5.33 -0.30 -6.87
C LEU A 160 -4.60 0.48 -5.78
N ILE A 161 -5.20 0.52 -4.59
CA ILE A 161 -4.78 1.42 -3.52
C ILE A 161 -4.46 0.59 -2.28
N ALA A 162 -3.25 0.76 -1.77
CA ALA A 162 -2.87 0.30 -0.44
C ALA A 162 -2.81 1.51 0.50
N GLN A 163 -3.44 1.41 1.67
CA GLN A 163 -3.42 2.48 2.66
C GLN A 163 -2.72 2.04 3.94
N LEU A 164 -1.80 2.88 4.40
CA LEU A 164 -1.16 2.80 5.71
C LEU A 164 -1.76 3.88 6.60
N SER A 165 -2.62 3.45 7.53
CA SER A 165 -3.30 4.34 8.48
C SER A 165 -2.42 4.67 9.69
N GLN A 166 -2.72 5.81 10.33
CA GLN A 166 -1.95 6.36 11.46
C GLN A 166 -1.83 5.40 12.66
N ASN A 167 -2.93 4.72 13.02
CA ASN A 167 -3.01 3.82 14.17
C ASN A 167 -2.96 2.36 13.72
N MET A 168 -1.93 1.63 14.16
CA MET A 168 -1.72 0.22 13.84
C MET A 168 -1.68 -0.59 15.13
N ASN A 169 -2.82 -1.16 15.52
CA ASN A 169 -2.91 -2.03 16.69
C ASN A 169 -3.01 -3.48 16.23
N PHE A 170 -2.01 -4.29 16.57
CA PHE A 170 -2.03 -5.72 16.30
C PHE A 170 -2.76 -6.43 17.43
N VAL A 171 -3.86 -7.10 17.10
CA VAL A 171 -4.59 -7.99 18.01
C VAL A 171 -4.41 -9.42 17.51
N VAL A 172 -3.15 -9.79 17.25
CA VAL A 172 -2.78 -11.06 16.63
C VAL A 172 -1.56 -11.60 17.35
N ASP A 173 -1.62 -12.86 17.78
CA ASP A 173 -0.53 -13.57 18.45
C ASP A 173 0.30 -14.34 17.43
N LEU A 174 0.99 -13.60 16.58
CA LEU A 174 1.90 -14.14 15.57
C LEU A 174 3.29 -13.52 15.74
N SER A 175 4.32 -14.28 15.39
CA SER A 175 5.65 -13.74 15.16
C SER A 175 5.68 -12.85 13.91
N VAL A 176 6.66 -11.96 13.82
CA VAL A 176 6.90 -11.12 12.65
C VAL A 176 6.95 -11.97 11.36
N GLY A 177 7.70 -13.06 11.38
CA GLY A 177 7.89 -13.94 10.23
C GLY A 177 6.59 -14.59 9.76
N GLU A 178 5.81 -15.12 10.70
CA GLU A 178 4.50 -15.73 10.41
C GLU A 178 3.51 -14.72 9.83
N PHE A 179 3.48 -13.51 10.40
CA PHE A 179 2.61 -12.44 9.92
C PHE A 179 2.93 -12.03 8.48
N VAL A 180 4.20 -11.79 8.19
CA VAL A 180 4.63 -11.40 6.83
C VAL A 180 4.43 -12.55 5.84
N LEU A 181 4.67 -13.80 6.26
CA LEU A 181 4.42 -14.98 5.44
C LEU A 181 2.93 -15.14 5.12
N MET A 182 2.06 -14.96 6.13
CA MET A 182 0.61 -14.93 5.93
C MET A 182 0.23 -13.85 4.92
N HIS A 183 0.77 -12.65 5.05
CA HIS A 183 0.56 -11.55 4.11
C HIS A 183 1.01 -11.87 2.67
N ALA A 184 2.16 -12.51 2.50
CA ALA A 184 2.66 -12.92 1.18
C ALA A 184 1.76 -13.99 0.54
N ASN A 185 1.28 -14.94 1.34
CA ASN A 185 0.34 -15.99 0.90
C ASN A 185 -1.03 -15.41 0.52
N CYS A 186 -1.61 -14.54 1.36
CA CYS A 186 -2.89 -13.88 1.04
C CYS A 186 -2.84 -13.05 -0.24
N ARG A 187 -1.66 -12.51 -0.58
CA ARG A 187 -1.41 -11.75 -1.82
C ARG A 187 -0.93 -12.63 -2.97
N MET A 188 -0.88 -13.95 -2.79
CA MET A 188 -0.47 -14.92 -3.81
C MET A 188 0.90 -14.62 -4.42
N VAL A 189 1.85 -14.15 -3.60
CA VAL A 189 3.21 -13.83 -4.05
C VAL A 189 3.93 -15.12 -4.51
N PRO A 190 4.58 -15.16 -5.68
CA PRO A 190 5.13 -16.41 -6.24
C PRO A 190 6.19 -17.13 -5.38
N ARG A 191 6.91 -16.40 -4.52
CA ARG A 191 7.97 -16.93 -3.63
C ARG A 191 7.81 -16.33 -2.23
N PRO A 192 6.81 -16.78 -1.46
CA PRO A 192 6.40 -16.09 -0.25
C PRO A 192 7.52 -16.07 0.80
N GLU A 193 8.31 -17.14 0.97
CA GLU A 193 9.42 -17.20 1.93
C GLU A 193 10.61 -16.30 1.53
N GLN A 194 10.83 -16.10 0.23
CA GLN A 194 11.84 -15.15 -0.24
C GLN A 194 11.38 -13.72 0.02
N ALA A 195 10.12 -13.42 -0.31
CA ALA A 195 9.53 -12.10 -0.11
C ALA A 195 9.44 -11.74 1.40
N THR A 196 9.14 -12.70 2.27
CA THR A 196 9.16 -12.51 3.73
C THR A 196 10.53 -12.06 4.23
N ARG A 197 11.60 -12.72 3.77
CA ARG A 197 12.97 -12.33 4.14
C ARG A 197 13.33 -10.93 3.64
N GLU A 198 12.90 -10.59 2.43
CA GLU A 198 13.10 -9.26 1.84
C GLU A 198 12.37 -8.17 2.63
N VAL A 199 11.10 -8.38 2.99
CA VAL A 199 10.33 -7.46 3.84
C VAL A 199 11.03 -7.20 5.16
N ILE A 200 11.46 -8.25 5.87
CA ILE A 200 12.09 -8.11 7.19
C ILE A 200 13.45 -7.40 7.06
N ALA A 201 14.21 -7.68 6.00
CA ALA A 201 15.47 -6.98 5.72
C ALA A 201 15.22 -5.48 5.48
N CYS A 202 14.30 -5.13 4.59
CA CYS A 202 13.92 -3.74 4.36
C CYS A 202 13.40 -3.07 5.63
N ALA A 203 12.54 -3.73 6.41
CA ALA A 203 12.02 -3.18 7.66
C ALA A 203 13.15 -2.87 8.67
N ASN A 204 14.16 -3.73 8.76
CA ASN A 204 15.34 -3.51 9.60
C ASN A 204 16.24 -2.37 9.09
N GLU A 205 16.21 -2.04 7.81
CA GLU A 205 16.90 -0.87 7.25
C GLU A 205 16.18 0.45 7.54
N LEU A 206 14.85 0.39 7.74
CA LEU A 206 13.99 1.52 8.08
C LEU A 206 13.88 1.77 9.59
N ALA A 207 13.95 0.70 10.38
CA ALA A 207 13.82 0.77 11.83
C ALA A 207 15.08 1.33 12.49
N GLY A 208 14.91 2.14 13.54
CA GLY A 208 16.05 2.62 14.35
C GLY A 208 16.76 1.51 15.13
N GLU A 209 16.08 0.38 15.36
CA GLU A 209 16.59 -0.80 16.08
C GLU A 209 16.11 -2.07 15.36
N GLN A 210 17.04 -2.98 15.09
CA GLN A 210 16.74 -4.22 14.37
C GLN A 210 15.93 -5.20 15.24
N PHE A 211 15.14 -6.03 14.58
CA PHE A 211 14.36 -7.11 15.17
C PHE A 211 14.49 -8.39 14.33
N ASN A 212 14.25 -9.53 14.98
CA ASN A 212 14.23 -10.83 14.32
C ASN A 212 12.80 -11.25 13.95
N ASP A 213 12.71 -12.27 13.12
CA ASP A 213 11.47 -12.85 12.60
C ASP A 213 10.64 -13.59 13.66
N ASN A 214 11.27 -14.13 14.71
CA ASN A 214 10.60 -14.90 15.76
C ASN A 214 9.98 -14.03 16.87
N ILE A 215 10.23 -12.72 16.89
CA ILE A 215 9.66 -11.81 17.90
C ILE A 215 8.14 -11.71 17.68
N PRO A 216 7.33 -11.81 18.75
CA PRO A 216 5.90 -11.54 18.67
C PRO A 216 5.64 -10.10 18.23
N LEU A 217 4.69 -9.88 17.32
CA LEU A 217 4.34 -8.54 16.82
C LEU A 217 4.02 -7.54 17.94
N THR A 218 3.40 -8.02 19.02
CA THR A 218 3.02 -7.20 20.19
C THR A 218 4.21 -6.66 20.98
N GLN A 219 5.41 -7.21 20.76
CA GLN A 219 6.65 -6.75 21.40
C GLN A 219 7.41 -5.73 20.55
N LEU A 220 7.02 -5.52 19.29
CA LEU A 220 7.63 -4.49 18.46
C LEU A 220 7.31 -3.10 19.01
N SER A 221 8.33 -2.24 19.02
CA SER A 221 8.09 -0.81 19.24
C SER A 221 7.23 -0.23 18.11
N GLY A 222 6.54 0.89 18.37
CA GLY A 222 5.75 1.56 17.33
C GLY A 222 6.54 1.91 16.06
N GLY A 223 7.85 2.15 16.21
CA GLY A 223 8.77 2.34 15.08
C GLY A 223 9.03 1.11 14.25
N GLN A 224 9.37 0.01 14.90
CA GLN A 224 9.59 -1.27 14.22
C GLN A 224 8.32 -1.76 13.53
N THR A 225 7.19 -1.62 14.20
CA THR A 225 5.87 -1.91 13.65
C THR A 225 5.59 -1.12 12.37
N ARG A 226 5.83 0.20 12.38
CA ARG A 226 5.60 1.03 11.19
C ARG A 226 6.59 0.72 10.07
N ALA A 227 7.87 0.51 10.40
CA ALA A 227 8.89 0.08 9.45
C ALA A 227 8.51 -1.25 8.77
N LEU A 228 8.03 -2.22 9.54
CA LEU A 228 7.54 -3.50 9.04
C LEU A 228 6.39 -3.31 8.05
N MET A 229 5.43 -2.47 8.36
CA MET A 229 4.24 -2.26 7.53
C MET A 229 4.51 -1.46 6.26
N ILE A 230 5.45 -0.51 6.31
CA ILE A 230 5.95 0.18 5.11
C ILE A 230 6.66 -0.82 4.21
N ALA A 231 7.55 -1.67 4.76
CA ALA A 231 8.25 -2.69 3.99
C ALA A 231 7.29 -3.74 3.42
N ASP A 232 6.33 -4.22 4.22
CA ASP A 232 5.25 -5.12 3.78
C ASP A 232 4.49 -4.53 2.59
N THR A 233 4.10 -3.26 2.68
CA THR A 233 3.37 -2.57 1.61
C THR A 233 4.24 -2.35 0.38
N ALA A 234 5.50 -1.96 0.55
CA ALA A 234 6.40 -1.70 -0.57
C ALA A 234 6.76 -2.98 -1.33
N VAL A 235 6.98 -4.08 -0.63
CA VAL A 235 7.48 -5.35 -1.20
C VAL A 235 6.34 -6.28 -1.61
N LEU A 236 5.31 -6.46 -0.78
CA LEU A 236 4.25 -7.45 -1.02
C LEU A 236 3.02 -6.88 -1.71
N SER A 237 2.75 -5.57 -1.59
CA SER A 237 1.56 -5.00 -2.23
C SER A 237 1.75 -4.88 -3.74
N SER A 238 0.81 -5.43 -4.51
CA SER A 238 0.70 -5.20 -5.95
C SER A 238 0.02 -3.87 -6.30
N SER A 239 -0.51 -3.16 -5.30
CA SER A 239 -1.20 -1.89 -5.52
C SER A 239 -0.25 -0.83 -6.10
N PRO A 240 -0.59 -0.23 -7.26
CA PRO A 240 0.22 0.82 -7.87
C PRO A 240 0.09 2.18 -7.16
N VAL A 241 -0.91 2.37 -6.28
CA VAL A 241 -1.07 3.57 -5.45
C VAL A 241 -0.87 3.19 -3.99
N VAL A 242 -0.09 4.00 -3.27
CA VAL A 242 0.11 3.89 -1.82
C VAL A 242 -0.29 5.20 -1.17
N LEU A 243 -1.22 5.13 -0.22
CA LEU A 243 -1.63 6.24 0.62
C LEU A 243 -1.06 6.04 2.01
N ILE A 244 -0.45 7.07 2.58
CA ILE A 244 0.14 7.00 3.91
C ILE A 244 -0.37 8.18 4.73
N ASP A 245 -1.04 7.88 5.85
CA ASP A 245 -1.47 8.90 6.80
C ASP A 245 -0.48 8.99 7.96
N GLU A 246 0.42 9.98 7.88
CA GLU A 246 1.49 10.32 8.83
C GLU A 246 2.54 9.23 9.08
N ILE A 247 3.81 9.54 8.82
CA ILE A 247 4.94 8.63 9.06
C ILE A 247 5.88 9.09 10.18
N GLU A 248 5.84 10.37 10.53
CA GLU A 248 6.84 11.06 11.34
C GLU A 248 6.96 10.60 12.80
N ASN A 249 5.87 10.15 13.42
CA ASN A 249 5.84 9.84 14.87
C ASN A 249 6.46 8.49 15.28
N ALA A 250 7.04 7.74 14.33
CA ALA A 250 7.45 6.36 14.57
C ALA A 250 8.94 6.16 14.89
N GLY A 251 9.81 7.16 14.74
CA GLY A 251 11.25 6.94 14.94
C GLY A 251 11.88 6.00 13.89
N ILE A 252 11.32 6.01 12.68
CA ILE A 252 11.85 5.33 11.49
C ILE A 252 12.68 6.30 10.65
N ASP A 253 13.54 5.76 9.78
CA ASP A 253 14.22 6.53 8.73
C ASP A 253 13.23 6.88 7.61
N ARG A 254 12.67 8.09 7.73
CA ARG A 254 11.67 8.67 6.81
C ARG A 254 12.16 8.76 5.37
N ARG A 255 13.46 9.03 5.16
CA ARG A 255 14.05 9.14 3.82
C ARG A 255 14.12 7.78 3.16
N ARG A 256 14.68 6.80 3.85
CA ARG A 256 14.76 5.43 3.33
C ARG A 256 13.38 4.83 3.07
N ALA A 257 12.40 5.13 3.91
CA ALA A 257 11.03 4.68 3.71
C ALA A 257 10.46 5.22 2.39
N LEU A 258 10.75 6.49 2.08
CA LEU A 258 10.33 7.10 0.82
C LEU A 258 11.09 6.52 -0.37
N ASP A 259 12.42 6.39 -0.27
CA ASP A 259 13.26 5.82 -1.32
C ASP A 259 12.83 4.39 -1.68
N LEU A 260 12.45 3.59 -0.67
CA LEU A 260 11.91 2.24 -0.86
C LEU A 260 10.60 2.24 -1.65
N LEU A 261 9.71 3.21 -1.41
CA LEU A 261 8.45 3.34 -2.13
C LEU A 261 8.65 3.84 -3.57
N ILE A 262 9.57 4.81 -3.76
CA ILE A 262 9.95 5.33 -5.08
C ILE A 262 10.56 4.23 -5.94
N ALA A 263 11.47 3.43 -5.38
CA ALA A 263 12.15 2.35 -6.10
C ALA A 263 11.18 1.28 -6.65
N ARG A 264 9.93 1.26 -6.20
CA ARG A 264 8.87 0.35 -6.64
C ARG A 264 7.94 0.97 -7.69
N GLU A 265 8.24 2.19 -8.17
CA GLU A 265 7.48 2.95 -9.18
C GLU A 265 6.00 3.15 -8.81
N LYS A 266 5.67 3.22 -7.51
CA LYS A 266 4.30 3.41 -7.03
C LYS A 266 3.94 4.90 -6.98
N ILE A 267 2.70 5.25 -7.30
CA ILE A 267 2.14 6.57 -6.99
C ILE A 267 2.00 6.65 -5.47
N THR A 268 2.71 7.56 -4.82
CA THR A 268 2.76 7.64 -3.35
C THR A 268 2.18 8.96 -2.87
N LEU A 269 1.12 8.92 -2.06
CA LEU A 269 0.59 10.10 -1.38
C LEU A 269 0.82 10.01 0.13
N ILE A 270 1.44 11.03 0.71
CA ILE A 270 1.82 11.05 2.12
C ILE A 270 1.23 12.28 2.80
N SER A 271 0.27 12.08 3.70
CA SER A 271 -0.14 13.11 4.65
C SER A 271 0.95 13.27 5.71
N THR A 272 1.45 14.50 5.90
CA THR A 272 2.52 14.75 6.87
C THR A 272 2.50 16.17 7.42
N HIS A 273 2.99 16.31 8.64
CA HIS A 273 3.33 17.55 9.32
C HIS A 273 4.85 17.79 9.38
N ASP A 274 5.65 16.84 8.90
CA ASP A 274 7.11 16.94 8.89
C ASP A 274 7.60 17.78 7.70
N PRO A 275 8.33 18.88 7.95
CA PRO A 275 8.83 19.75 6.89
C PRO A 275 9.83 19.05 5.96
N ILE A 276 10.61 18.09 6.43
CA ILE A 276 11.59 17.37 5.60
C ILE A 276 10.83 16.52 4.59
N LEU A 277 9.86 15.74 5.04
CA LEU A 277 9.03 14.93 4.16
C LEU A 277 8.24 15.77 3.16
N ALA A 278 7.61 16.86 3.64
CA ALA A 278 6.87 17.79 2.79
C ALA A 278 7.73 18.46 1.69
N LEU A 279 9.04 18.48 1.85
CA LEU A 279 10.01 19.00 0.87
C LEU A 279 10.64 17.92 -0.01
N MET A 280 10.55 16.64 0.40
CA MET A 280 11.09 15.50 -0.35
C MET A 280 10.19 15.04 -1.50
N GLY A 281 8.87 15.25 -1.39
CA GLY A 281 7.94 14.89 -2.47
C GLY A 281 8.09 15.75 -3.72
N ASP A 282 7.71 15.22 -4.88
CA ASP A 282 7.72 15.93 -6.16
C ASP A 282 6.73 17.10 -6.20
N ARG A 283 5.63 16.93 -5.47
CA ARG A 283 4.55 17.92 -5.34
C ARG A 283 4.01 17.95 -3.92
N ARG A 284 3.44 19.09 -3.55
CA ARG A 284 2.80 19.31 -2.25
C ARG A 284 1.38 19.83 -2.44
N ILE A 285 0.39 19.01 -2.11
CA ILE A 285 -1.02 19.38 -2.06
C ILE A 285 -1.29 20.09 -0.74
N VAL A 286 -1.74 21.34 -0.80
CA VAL A 286 -2.08 22.15 0.38
C VAL A 286 -3.58 22.08 0.61
N ILE A 287 -4.00 21.52 1.75
CA ILE A 287 -5.40 21.43 2.16
C ILE A 287 -5.76 22.55 3.14
N GLY A 288 -6.88 23.22 2.89
CA GLY A 288 -7.47 24.21 3.78
C GLY A 288 -9.00 24.16 3.74
N SER A 289 -9.65 24.21 4.91
CA SER A 289 -11.12 24.26 5.03
C SER A 289 -11.89 23.16 4.27
N GLY A 290 -11.30 21.99 4.08
CA GLY A 290 -11.89 20.83 3.39
C GLY A 290 -11.54 20.69 1.92
N ALA A 291 -10.87 21.67 1.31
CA ALA A 291 -10.52 21.68 -0.10
C ALA A 291 -9.00 21.81 -0.31
N VAL A 292 -8.53 21.38 -1.47
CA VAL A 292 -7.20 21.71 -1.98
C VAL A 292 -7.20 23.20 -2.33
N VAL A 293 -6.30 23.93 -1.68
CA VAL A 293 -6.09 25.36 -1.85
C VAL A 293 -5.01 25.62 -2.90
N ASP A 294 -4.00 24.76 -2.95
CA ASP A 294 -2.86 24.90 -3.86
C ASP A 294 -2.15 23.56 -4.09
N VAL A 295 -1.42 23.45 -5.21
CA VAL A 295 -0.53 22.33 -5.52
C VAL A 295 0.83 22.91 -5.89
N ILE A 296 1.80 22.76 -4.98
CA ILE A 296 3.11 23.38 -5.08
C ILE A 296 4.13 22.37 -5.61
N VAL A 297 4.90 22.74 -6.63
CA VAL A 297 6.12 22.02 -7.03
C VAL A 297 7.31 22.63 -6.29
N PRO A 298 8.14 21.85 -5.58
CA PRO A 298 9.27 22.40 -4.83
C PRO A 298 10.24 23.18 -5.73
N SER A 299 10.53 24.41 -5.31
CA SER A 299 11.49 25.27 -5.99
C SER A 299 12.94 24.77 -5.82
N ALA A 300 13.87 25.26 -6.66
CA ALA A 300 15.29 24.96 -6.49
C ALA A 300 15.82 25.40 -5.11
N ALA A 301 15.34 26.54 -4.60
CA ALA A 301 15.68 27.03 -3.27
C ALA A 301 15.16 26.10 -2.16
N GLU A 302 13.93 25.58 -2.27
CA GLU A 302 13.39 24.58 -1.34
C GLU A 302 14.23 23.29 -1.35
N LYS A 303 14.65 22.82 -2.54
CA LYS A 303 15.53 21.65 -2.67
C LYS A 303 16.89 21.88 -2.02
N THR A 304 17.48 23.08 -2.15
CA THR A 304 18.71 23.44 -1.44
C THR A 304 18.50 23.46 0.08
N ASN A 305 17.40 24.05 0.54
CA ASN A 305 17.07 24.13 1.96
C ASN A 305 16.80 22.76 2.59
N LEU A 306 16.23 21.81 1.83
CA LEU A 306 16.04 20.44 2.26
C LEU A 306 17.37 19.79 2.69
N TYR A 307 18.48 20.02 1.98
CA TYR A 307 19.80 19.50 2.39
C TYR A 307 20.24 20.04 3.76
N ALA A 308 20.03 21.34 4.00
CA ALA A 308 20.36 21.96 5.28
C ALA A 308 19.49 21.41 6.42
N LEU A 309 18.17 21.32 6.22
CA LEU A 309 17.23 20.77 7.19
C LEU A 309 17.53 19.30 7.50
N SER A 310 17.86 18.52 6.47
CA SER A 310 18.23 17.11 6.62
C SER A 310 19.47 16.93 7.48
N ARG A 311 20.50 17.74 7.26
CA ARG A 311 21.74 17.69 8.06
C ARG A 311 21.46 17.99 9.54
N ILE A 312 20.55 18.93 9.82
CA ILE A 312 20.14 19.26 11.18
C ILE A 312 19.39 18.08 11.83
N ASP A 313 18.45 17.46 11.11
CA ASP A 313 17.71 16.30 11.66
C ASP A 313 18.63 15.09 11.90
N ASP A 314 19.61 14.84 11.02
CA ASP A 314 20.60 13.77 11.20
C ASP A 314 21.43 13.97 12.48
N GLU A 315 21.90 15.20 12.74
CA GLU A 315 22.62 15.53 13.97
C GLU A 315 21.72 15.40 15.21
N LEU A 316 20.47 15.87 15.14
CA LEU A 316 19.50 15.69 16.23
C LEU A 316 19.19 14.21 16.48
N ALA A 317 19.13 13.38 15.44
CA ALA A 317 18.92 11.94 15.56
C ALA A 317 20.11 11.25 16.24
N ARG A 318 21.35 11.61 15.88
CA ARG A 318 22.58 11.14 16.54
C ARG A 318 22.59 11.48 18.03
N LEU A 319 22.28 12.74 18.38
CA LEU A 319 22.20 13.17 19.77
C LEU A 319 21.14 12.39 20.55
N ARG A 320 19.96 12.17 19.95
CA ARG A 320 18.91 11.31 20.54
C ARG A 320 19.41 9.89 20.81
N GLN A 321 20.16 9.29 19.88
CA GLN A 321 20.72 7.94 20.06
C GLN A 321 21.77 7.88 21.19
N ARG A 322 22.65 8.88 21.27
CA ARG A 322 23.65 8.99 22.34
C ARG A 322 22.99 9.08 23.72
N LEU A 323 21.96 9.94 23.86
CA LEU A 323 21.18 10.06 25.09
C LEU A 323 20.50 8.74 25.48
N ARG A 324 19.92 8.02 24.50
CA ARG A 324 19.30 6.69 24.75
C ARG A 324 20.30 5.68 25.31
N ARG A 325 21.58 5.77 24.94
CA ARG A 325 22.67 4.93 25.46
C ARG A 325 23.21 5.39 26.82
N GLY A 326 22.68 6.49 27.35
CA GLY A 326 23.13 7.08 28.62
C GLY A 326 24.42 7.90 28.50
N GLU A 327 24.82 8.29 27.29
CA GLU A 327 25.97 9.16 27.09
C GLU A 327 25.67 10.60 27.53
N ARG A 328 26.69 11.30 28.02
CA ARG A 328 26.61 12.74 28.32
C ARG A 328 26.70 13.57 27.04
N ILE A 329 25.99 14.70 27.01
CA ILE A 329 26.11 15.74 25.98
C ILE A 329 26.66 17.00 26.67
N ASP A 330 27.97 17.02 26.87
CA ASP A 330 28.64 18.19 27.47
C ASP A 330 28.89 19.30 26.43
N GLU A 331 28.96 18.95 25.14
CA GLU A 331 29.16 19.88 24.02
C GLU A 331 28.20 19.55 22.86
N LEU A 332 27.66 20.59 22.22
CA LEU A 332 26.83 20.46 21.02
C LEU A 332 27.67 20.50 19.74
N PRO A 333 27.25 19.80 18.67
CA PRO A 333 27.89 19.92 17.36
C PRO A 333 27.90 21.39 16.89
N ALA A 334 29.02 21.84 16.32
CA ALA A 334 29.16 23.19 15.79
C ALA A 334 28.09 23.54 14.73
N SER A 335 27.56 22.53 14.03
CA SER A 335 26.47 22.66 13.06
C SER A 335 25.11 23.05 13.67
N LEU A 336 24.92 22.80 14.97
CA LEU A 336 23.71 23.14 15.72
C LEU A 336 23.90 24.35 16.64
N MET A 337 25.14 24.84 16.79
CA MET A 337 25.38 26.05 17.53
C MET A 337 24.89 27.26 16.73
N PRO A 338 24.11 28.17 17.32
CA PRO A 338 23.82 29.43 16.67
C PRO A 338 25.15 30.13 16.38
N THR A 339 25.35 30.55 15.13
CA THR A 339 26.42 31.50 14.82
C THR A 339 26.05 32.80 15.51
N PHE A 340 26.57 33.02 16.71
CA PHE A 340 26.50 34.31 17.37
C PHE A 340 27.28 35.32 16.51
N SER A 341 26.58 35.93 15.56
CA SER A 341 26.99 37.19 14.96
C SER A 341 26.71 38.26 15.99
N GLU A 342 27.75 38.68 16.69
CA GLU A 342 27.90 39.96 17.41
C GLU A 342 26.61 40.49 18.05
N ALA A 343 26.40 40.15 19.32
CA ALA A 343 25.67 41.02 20.22
C ALA A 343 26.31 42.41 20.10
N HIS A 344 25.56 43.35 19.54
CA HIS A 344 25.94 44.74 19.43
C HIS A 344 26.52 45.23 20.75
N GLY A 345 27.72 45.80 20.66
CA GLY A 345 28.16 46.77 21.63
C GLY A 345 27.09 47.85 21.72
N CYS A 346 26.42 47.90 22.86
CA CYS A 346 25.84 49.11 23.39
C CYS A 346 26.45 49.25 24.78
N ASP A 347 27.07 50.41 24.97
CA ASP A 347 27.87 50.86 26.11
C ASP A 347 27.23 50.66 27.49
#